data_AF-A0A6J4PC76-F1
#
_entry.id   AF-A0A6J4PC76-F1
#
_cell.length_a   1.000
_cell.length_b   1.000
_cell.length_c   1.000
_cell.angle_alpha   90.00
_cell.angle_beta   90.00
_cell.angle_gamma   90.00
#
_symmetry.space_group_name_H-M   'P 1'
#
loop_
_entity.id
_entity.type
_entity.pdbx_description
1 polymer ?
#
loop_
_entity_poly.entity_id
_entity_poly.type
_entity_poly.pdbx_seq_one_letter_code
_entity_poly.pdbx_strand_id
1 'polypeptide(L)' 'MDRPKTLVEKVWEKHVVRSAEGEPDLLYVDLHMVHEVTS' A
#
# COMPACT_ATOMS: atom_id res chain seq x y z
N MET A 1 25.77 0.04 7.00
CA MET A 1 24.70 -0.56 7.81
C MET A 1 23.40 -0.27 7.10
N ASP A 2 22.59 -1.29 6.85
CA ASP A 2 21.30 -1.08 6.20
C ASP A 2 20.41 -0.21 7.10
N ARG A 3 19.75 0.79 6.51
CA ARG A 3 18.95 1.74 7.28
C ARG A 3 17.73 0.99 7.79
N PRO A 4 17.40 1.07 9.10
CA PRO A 4 16.19 0.44 9.61
C PRO A 4 14.97 0.98 8.88
N LYS A 5 14.16 0.07 8.31
CA LYS A 5 12.90 0.44 7.66
C LYS A 5 11.91 0.94 8.71
N THR A 6 11.26 2.04 8.38
CA THR A 6 10.08 2.57 9.07
C THR A 6 8.93 1.57 9.00
N LEU A 7 7.92 1.78 9.85
CA LEU A 7 6.71 0.94 9.81
C LEU A 7 5.98 1.07 8.46
N VAL A 8 5.92 2.29 7.90
CA VAL A 8 5.24 2.55 6.62
C VAL A 8 5.90 1.79 5.48
N GLU A 9 7.24 1.82 5.38
CA GLU A 9 7.99 1.07 4.35
C GLU A 9 7.73 -0.44 4.46
N LYS A 10 7.73 -0.99 5.68
CA LYS A 10 7.44 -2.42 5.91
C LYS A 10 6.03 -2.81 5.51
N VAL A 11 5.04 -1.94 5.77
CA VAL A 11 3.65 -2.20 5.38
C VAL A 11 3.52 -2.10 3.87
N TRP A 12 4.04 -1.04 3.24
CA TRP A 12 3.98 -0.86 1.80
C TRP A 12 4.57 -2.06 1.04
N GLU A 13 5.81 -2.45 1.36
CA GLU A 13 6.49 -3.58 0.72
C GLU A 13 5.73 -4.90 0.83
N LYS A 14 5.01 -5.13 1.94
CA LYS A 14 4.19 -6.34 2.13
C LYS A 14 2.95 -6.38 1.25
N HIS A 15 2.45 -5.24 0.78
CA HIS A 15 1.19 -5.14 0.05
C HIS A 15 1.39 -4.88 -1.45
N VAL A 16 2.62 -4.63 -1.92
CA VAL A 16 2.91 -4.55 -3.37
C VAL A 16 2.68 -5.90 -4.03
N VAL A 17 1.79 -5.93 -5.02
CA VAL A 17 1.50 -7.09 -5.89
C VAL A 17 2.35 -7.02 -7.16
N ARG A 18 2.54 -5.82 -7.70
CA ARG A 18 3.36 -5.56 -8.90
C ARG A 18 3.93 -4.15 -8.85
N SER A 19 5.20 -4.04 -9.22
CA SER A 19 5.83 -2.78 -9.59
C SER A 19 6.17 -2.78 -11.08
N ALA A 20 6.06 -1.64 -11.74
CA ALA A 20 6.46 -1.46 -13.13
C ALA A 20 7.02 -0.06 -13.37
N GLU A 21 7.98 0.05 -14.28
CA GLU A 21 8.60 1.32 -14.61
C GLU A 21 7.59 2.30 -15.20
N GLY A 22 7.58 3.54 -14.70
CA GLY A 22 6.67 4.60 -15.15
C GLY A 22 5.23 4.46 -14.64
N GLU A 23 4.92 3.44 -13.83
CA GLU A 23 3.60 3.20 -13.26
C GLU A 23 3.65 3.21 -11.73
N PRO A 24 2.54 3.60 -11.04
CA PRO A 24 2.41 3.37 -9.62
C PRO A 24 2.45 1.88 -9.27
N ASP A 25 2.87 1.56 -8.04
CA ASP A 25 2.75 0.21 -7.51
C ASP A 25 1.29 -0.23 -7.46
N LEU A 26 1.03 -1.46 -7.90
CA LEU A 26 -0.24 -2.13 -7.65
C LEU A 26 -0.21 -2.70 -6.23
N LEU A 27 -1.12 -2.23 -5.38
CA LEU A 27 -1.25 -2.68 -4.00
C LEU A 27 -2.45 -3.61 -3.80
N TYR A 28 -2.29 -4.60 -2.93
CA TYR A 28 -3.38 -5.36 -2.34
C TYR A 28 -3.97 -4.57 -1.17
N VAL A 29 -5.30 -4.45 -1.10
CA VAL A 29 -6.01 -3.79 0.00
C VAL A 29 -6.85 -4.84 0.71
N ASP A 30 -6.48 -5.17 1.96
CA ASP A 30 -7.16 -6.20 2.75
C ASP A 30 -8.59 -5.82 3.11
N LEU A 31 -8.83 -4.53 3.38
CA LEU A 31 -10.12 -4.01 3.78
C LEU A 31 -10.39 -2.66 3.15
N HIS A 32 -11.45 -2.59 2.36
CA HIS A 32 -11.97 -1.34 1.81
C HIS A 32 -13.28 -1.01 2.53
N MET A 33 -13.25 -0.02 3.41
CA MET A 33 -14.44 0.49 4.08
C MET A 33 -14.99 1.69 3.32
N VAL A 34 -16.28 1.64 2.99
CA VAL A 34 -17.00 2.76 2.38
C VAL A 34 -18.22 3.04 3.25
N HIS A 35 -18.45 4.32 3.54
CA HIS A 35 -19.64 4.76 4.25
C HIS A 35 -20.40 5.74 3.33
N GLU A 36 -21.62 5.39 2.97
CA GLU A 36 -22.52 6.28 2.24
C GLU A 36 -23.36 7.08 3.23
N VAL A 37 -23.39 8.40 3.04
CA VAL A 37 -24.27 9.29 3.78
C VAL A 37 -25.36 9.76 2.83
N THR A 38 -26.58 9.27 3.01
CA THR A 38 -27.76 9.85 2.36
C THR A 38 -28.29 11.01 3.20
N SER A 39 -28.69 12.10 2.54
CA SER A 39 -29.36 13.24 3.20
C SER A 39 -30.77 12.89 3.70
#